data_AF-A0A9W9A9Z1-F1
#
_entry.id   AF-A0A9W9A9Z1-F1
#
_cell.length_a   1.000
_cell.length_b   1.000
_cell.length_c   1.000
_cell.angle_alpha   90.00
_cell.angle_beta   90.00
_cell.angle_gamma   90.00
#
_symmetry.space_group_name_H-M   'P 1'
#
loop_
_entity.id
_entity.type
_entity.pdbx_description
1 polymer ?
#
loop_
_entity_poly.entity_id
_entity_poly.type
_entity_poly.pdbx_seq_one_letter_code
_entity_poly.pdbx_strand_id
1 'polypeptide(L)' 'LNNSFVNTIVTAMQGLQWKLLLQRIGVDAMIYLLTQTSMFVSLPNGCLCQMTGPLLLHTVP' A
#
# COMPACT_ATOMS: atom_id res chain seq x y z
N LEU A 1 -13.80 -0.11 -17.69
CA LEU A 1 -12.50 -0.79 -17.85
C LEU A 1 -11.90 -1.00 -16.46
N ASN A 2 -12.15 -2.15 -15.85
CA ASN A 2 -11.62 -2.46 -14.53
C ASN A 2 -10.18 -2.95 -14.67
N ASN A 3 -9.24 -2.21 -14.07
CA ASN A 3 -7.82 -2.57 -13.96
C ASN A 3 -7.59 -3.67 -12.91
N SER A 4 -8.43 -4.70 -12.87
CA SER A 4 -8.38 -5.76 -11.85
C SER A 4 -7.36 -6.85 -12.15
N PHE A 5 -6.90 -6.97 -13.40
CA PHE A 5 -6.00 -8.06 -13.82
C PHE A 5 -4.52 -7.67 -13.88
N VAL A 6 -4.21 -6.37 -14.06
CA VAL A 6 -2.83 -5.91 -14.31
C VAL A 6 -2.18 -5.30 -13.07
N ASN A 7 -2.97 -4.79 -12.11
CA ASN A 7 -2.44 -4.08 -10.95
C ASN A 7 -2.59 -4.92 -9.68
N THR A 8 -1.63 -5.82 -9.44
CA THR A 8 -1.57 -6.70 -8.26
C THR A 8 -1.71 -5.95 -6.93
N ILE A 9 -1.32 -4.68 -6.90
CA ILE A 9 -1.44 -3.81 -5.73
C ILE A 9 -2.90 -3.49 -5.38
N VAL A 10 -3.77 -3.39 -6.38
CA VAL A 10 -5.21 -3.09 -6.18
C VAL A 10 -5.87 -4.26 -5.48
N THR A 11 -5.59 -5.49 -5.92
CA THR A 11 -6.11 -6.70 -5.30
C THR A 11 -5.62 -6.84 -3.86
N ALA A 12 -4.36 -6.50 -3.60
CA ALA A 12 -3.80 -6.54 -2.24
C ALA A 12 -4.39 -5.46 -1.32
N MET A 13 -4.69 -4.27 -1.85
CA MET A 13 -5.34 -3.16 -1.11
C MET A 13 -6.85 -3.38 -0.89
N GLN A 14 -7.48 -4.33 -1.57
CA GLN A 14 -8.89 -4.68 -1.35
C GLN A 14 -9.11 -5.65 -0.17
N GLY A 15 -8.05 -6.08 0.51
CA GLY A 15 -8.15 -6.95 1.69
C GLY A 15 -8.92 -6.33 2.86
N LEU A 16 -9.51 -7.17 3.71
CA LEU A 16 -10.34 -6.77 4.86
C LEU A 16 -9.64 -5.75 5.78
N GLN A 17 -8.34 -5.93 5.99
CA GLN A 17 -7.53 -5.06 6.84
C GLN A 17 -7.43 -3.60 6.34
N TRP A 18 -7.37 -3.38 5.03
CA TRP A 18 -7.41 -2.02 4.46
C TRP A 18 -8.79 -1.38 4.58
N LYS A 19 -9.86 -2.19 4.45
CA LYS A 19 -11.23 -1.72 4.67
C LYS A 19 -11.46 -1.31 6.13
N LEU A 20 -10.97 -2.10 7.08
CA LEU A 20 -11.04 -1.78 8.52
C LEU A 20 -10.20 -0.54 8.84
N LEU A 21 -9.03 -0.39 8.23
CA LEU A 21 -8.21 0.80 8.41
C LEU A 21 -8.95 2.05 7.93
N LEU A 22 -9.49 2.01 6.70
CA LEU A 22 -10.29 3.10 6.12
C LEU A 22 -11.46 3.51 7.04
N GLN A 23 -12.19 2.52 7.59
CA GLN A 23 -13.29 2.80 8.52
C GLN A 23 -12.85 3.50 9.80
N ARG A 24 -11.61 3.28 10.26
CA ARG A 24 -11.08 3.86 11.50
C ARG A 24 -10.49 5.25 11.31
N ILE A 25 -9.79 5.48 10.21
CA ILE A 25 -9.04 6.73 9.98
C ILE A 25 -9.77 7.72 9.07
N GLY A 26 -10.79 7.26 8.35
CA GLY A 26 -11.51 8.07 7.38
C GLY A 26 -10.79 8.20 6.03
N VAL A 27 -11.50 8.77 5.06
CA VAL A 27 -11.06 8.85 3.66
C VAL A 27 -9.83 9.74 3.49
N ASP A 28 -9.82 10.93 4.09
CA ASP A 28 -8.75 11.91 3.89
C ASP A 28 -7.40 11.41 4.43
N ALA A 29 -7.41 10.82 5.63
CA ALA A 29 -6.22 10.22 6.22
C ALA A 29 -5.73 9.01 5.41
N MET A 30 -6.66 8.20 4.88
CA MET A 30 -6.31 7.08 4.01
C MET A 30 -5.63 7.56 2.73
N ILE A 31 -6.17 8.58 2.07
CA ILE A 31 -5.55 9.16 0.86
C ILE A 31 -4.15 9.66 1.18
N TYR A 32 -3.97 10.37 2.29
CA TYR A 32 -2.66 10.83 2.73
C TYR A 32 -1.69 9.66 2.96
N LEU A 33 -2.10 8.62 3.68
CA LEU A 33 -1.30 7.42 3.90
C LEU A 33 -0.86 6.77 2.58
N LEU A 34 -1.81 6.53 1.67
CA LEU A 34 -1.54 5.83 0.41
C LEU A 34 -0.65 6.65 -0.55
N THR A 35 -0.67 7.97 -0.47
CA THR A 35 0.03 8.84 -1.44
C THR A 35 1.31 9.47 -0.90
N GLN A 36 1.35 9.82 0.38
CA GLN A 36 2.45 10.57 0.99
C GLN A 36 3.34 9.73 1.90
N THR A 37 2.93 8.51 2.25
CA THR A 37 3.68 7.66 3.18
C THR A 37 4.10 6.34 2.54
N SER A 38 5.35 5.95 2.76
CA SER A 38 5.89 4.67 2.30
C SER A 38 5.53 3.57 3.28
N MET A 39 4.48 2.79 2.95
CA MET A 39 4.06 1.65 3.78
C MET A 39 4.69 0.36 3.27
N PHE A 40 5.05 -0.51 4.21
CA PHE A 40 5.69 -1.79 3.94
C PHE A 40 4.86 -2.94 4.51
N VAL A 41 4.73 -4.03 3.76
CA VAL A 41 4.15 -5.28 4.24
C VAL A 41 5.21 -6.36 4.34
N SER A 42 5.14 -7.18 5.38
CA SER A 42 6.05 -8.30 5.56
C SER A 42 5.72 -9.42 4.58
N LEU A 43 6.76 -9.95 3.93
CA LEU A 43 6.70 -11.16 3.12
C LEU A 43 7.13 -12.38 3.94
N PRO A 44 6.74 -13.61 3.55
CA PRO A 44 7.06 -14.84 4.29
C PRO A 44 8.56 -15.12 4.44
N ASN A 45 9.39 -14.55 3.57
CA ASN A 45 10.85 -14.69 3.61
C ASN A 45 11.54 -13.69 4.56
N GLY A 46 10.78 -12.93 5.36
CA GLY A 46 11.31 -11.91 6.26
C GLY A 46 11.68 -10.59 5.58
N CYS A 47 11.50 -10.48 4.26
CA CYS A 47 11.66 -9.22 3.55
C CYS A 47 10.42 -8.32 3.68
N LEU A 48 10.60 -7.03 3.38
CA LEU A 48 9.52 -6.05 3.32
C LEU A 48 9.24 -5.66 1.87
N CYS A 49 7.97 -5.59 1.49
CA CYS A 49 7.53 -5.08 0.20
C CYS A 49 6.90 -3.70 0.37
N GLN A 50 7.38 -2.70 -0.36
CA GLN A 50 6.76 -1.38 -0.38
C GLN A 50 5.44 -1.44 -1.15
N MET A 51 4.35 -1.01 -0.51
CA MET A 51 2.99 -1.07 -1.04
C MET A 51 2.47 0.29 -1.51
N THR A 52 2.91 1.38 -0.91
CA THR A 52 2.33 2.71 -1.15
C THR A 52 3.38 3.81 -1.04
N GLY A 53 2.98 5.03 -1.41
CA GLY A 53 3.80 6.24 -1.26
C GLY A 53 5.00 6.34 -2.20
N PRO A 54 5.84 7.36 -1.99
CA PRO A 54 7.02 7.60 -2.82
C PRO A 54 8.00 6.43 -2.75
N LEU A 55 8.51 6.00 -3.90
CA LEU A 55 9.50 4.94 -3.99
C LEU A 55 10.73 5.31 -3.17
N LEU A 56 11.07 4.50 -2.17
CA LEU A 56 12.31 4.66 -1.45
C LEU A 56 13.44 4.03 -2.26
N LEU A 57 14.01 4.82 -3.17
CA LEU A 57 15.23 4.45 -3.86
C LEU A 57 16.38 4.54 -2.87
N HIS A 58 16.97 3.41 -2.51
CA HIS A 58 18.31 3.42 -1.93
C HIS A 58 19.28 3.78 -3.06
N THR A 59 19.61 5.06 -3.20
CA THR A 59 20.81 5.46 -3.95
C THR A 59 22.00 5.05 -3.11
N VAL A 60 22.63 3.94 -3.49
CA VAL A 60 23.97 3.61 -3.01
C VAL A 60 24.91 4.69 -3.57
N PRO A 61 25.73 5.37 -2.75
CA PRO A 61 26.80 6.22 -3.25
C PRO A 61 27.81 5.42 -4.08
#